data_AF-A0A0K3CFW6-F1
#
_entry.id   AF-A0A0K3CFW6-F1
#
_cell.length_a   1.000
_cell.length_b   1.000
_cell.length_c   1.000
_cell.angle_alpha   90.00
_cell.angle_beta   90.00
_cell.angle_gamma   90.00
#
_symmetry.space_group_name_H-M   'P 1'
#
loop_
_entity.id
_entity.type
_entity.pdbx_description
1 polymer ?
#
loop_
_entity_poly.entity_id
_entity_poly.type
_entity_poly.pdbx_seq_one_letter_code
_entity_poly.pdbx_strand_id
1 'polypeptide(L)' 'MAVERNIRFDLIARLCPNSTGAELRSVCTEAGMFAIRQRRKIATEKDFLDAVEKVIRSGQKFSSTSLYANYQ' A
#
# COMPACT_ATOMS: atom_id res chain seq x y z
N MET A 1 8.62 6.93 8.95
CA MET A 1 8.90 7.10 7.51
C MET A 1 8.83 8.58 7.19
N ALA A 2 9.81 9.13 6.48
CA ALA A 2 9.73 10.52 6.02
C ALA A 2 8.86 10.56 4.75
N VAL A 3 7.83 11.39 4.77
CA VAL A 3 6.82 11.52 3.71
C VAL A 3 6.70 12.97 3.27
N GLU A 4 6.35 13.16 2.01
CA GLU A 4 6.00 14.47 1.49
C GLU A 4 4.75 15.02 2.21
N ARG A 5 4.71 16.33 2.48
CA ARG A 5 3.61 16.96 3.24
C ARG A 5 2.26 16.91 2.51
N ASN A 6 2.28 16.86 1.18
CA ASN A 6 1.10 17.00 0.34
C ASN A 6 0.56 15.66 -0.18
N ILE A 7 0.81 14.56 0.53
CA ILE A 7 0.27 13.25 0.15
C ILE A 7 -1.22 13.17 0.45
N ARG A 8 -1.99 12.78 -0.55
CA ARG A 8 -3.44 12.57 -0.44
C ARG A 8 -3.76 11.16 0.05
N PHE A 9 -3.75 10.94 1.36
CA PHE A 9 -4.07 9.63 1.94
C PHE A 9 -5.51 9.17 1.68
N ASP A 10 -6.47 10.09 1.52
CA ASP A 10 -7.86 9.74 1.14
C ASP A 10 -7.92 9.05 -0.23
N LEU A 11 -7.11 9.51 -1.18
CA LEU A 11 -7.00 8.88 -2.51
C LEU A 11 -6.42 7.46 -2.38
N ILE A 12 -5.35 7.29 -1.60
CA ILE A 12 -4.70 5.99 -1.38
C ILE A 12 -5.69 5.01 -0.71
N ALA A 13 -6.44 5.47 0.29
CA ALA A 13 -7.43 4.65 0.98
C ALA A 13 -8.52 4.14 0.02
N ARG A 14 -9.02 4.97 -0.89
CA ARG A 14 -10.00 4.58 -1.92
C ARG A 14 -9.47 3.54 -2.90
N LEU A 15 -8.14 3.45 -3.09
CA LEU A 15 -7.50 2.47 -3.96
C LEU A 15 -7.25 1.11 -3.28
N CYS A 16 -7.54 0.99 -1.99
CA CYS A 16 -7.36 -0.24 -1.19
C CYS A 16 -8.72 -0.82 -0.70
N PRO A 17 -9.60 -1.28 -1.60
CA PRO A 17 -10.87 -1.87 -1.20
C PRO A 17 -10.69 -3.24 -0.55
N ASN A 18 -11.50 -3.54 0.47
CA ASN A 18 -11.50 -4.82 1.21
C ASN A 18 -10.12 -5.23 1.76
N SER A 19 -9.24 -4.25 1.97
CA SER A 19 -7.89 -4.49 2.45
C SER A 19 -7.83 -4.54 3.97
N THR A 20 -6.98 -5.42 4.49
CA THR A 20 -6.77 -5.51 5.95
C THR A 20 -5.73 -4.50 6.43
N GLY A 21 -5.73 -4.21 7.73
CA GLY A 21 -4.69 -3.37 8.34
C GLY A 21 -3.27 -3.93 8.13
N ALA A 22 -3.13 -5.24 7.97
CA ALA A 22 -1.86 -5.88 7.65
C ALA A 22 -1.40 -5.54 6.22
N GLU A 23 -2.31 -5.57 5.24
CA GLU A 23 -2.02 -5.19 3.85
C GLU A 23 -1.68 -3.69 3.75
N LEU A 24 -2.40 -2.83 4.48
CA LEU A 24 -2.10 -1.39 4.53
C LEU A 24 -0.71 -1.11 5.12
N ARG A 25 -0.29 -1.87 6.15
CA ARG A 25 1.08 -1.77 6.70
C ARG A 25 2.12 -2.19 5.65
N SER A 26 1.84 -3.23 4.88
CA SER A 26 2.71 -3.68 3.78
C SER A 26 2.82 -2.61 2.68
N VAL A 27 1.73 -1.94 2.32
CA VAL A 27 1.74 -0.79 1.38
C VAL A 27 2.69 0.30 1.86
N CYS A 28 2.61 0.72 3.12
CA CYS A 28 3.51 1.73 3.68
C CYS A 28 4.99 1.30 3.65
N THR A 29 5.25 0.01 3.88
CA THR A 29 6.62 -0.54 3.85
C THR A 29 7.19 -0.54 2.43
N GLU A 30 6.37 -0.95 1.46
CA GLU A 30 6.76 -0.99 0.05
C GLU A 30 6.94 0.41 -0.55
N ALA A 31 6.12 1.39 -0.16
CA ALA A 31 6.30 2.79 -0.56
C ALA A 31 7.68 3.32 -0.10
N GLY A 32 8.07 3.00 1.14
CA GLY A 32 9.42 3.30 1.63
C GLY A 32 10.52 2.59 0.83
N MET A 33 10.29 1.33 0.43
CA MET A 33 11.25 0.57 -0.38
C MET A 33 11.43 1.18 -1.78
N PHE A 34 10.36 1.65 -2.42
CA PHE A 34 10.44 2.37 -3.70
C PHE A 34 11.25 3.65 -3.59
N ALA A 35 11.04 4.43 -2.53
CA ALA A 35 11.84 5.62 -2.26
C ALA A 35 13.33 5.29 -2.08
N ILE A 36 13.66 4.24 -1.32
CA ILE A 36 15.05 3.77 -1.11
C ILE A 36 15.70 3.33 -2.42
N ARG A 37 14.99 2.58 -3.27
CA ARG A 37 15.50 2.14 -4.59
C ARG A 37 15.87 3.31 -5.48
N GLN A 38 15.11 4.40 -5.41
CA GLN A 38 15.38 5.63 -6.15
C GLN A 38 16.37 6.57 -5.43
N ARG A 39 17.03 6.10 -4.35
CA ARG A 39 17.97 6.87 -3.50
C ARG A 39 17.35 8.15 -2.92
N ARG A 40 16.04 8.18 -2.72
CA ARG A 40 15.32 9.28 -2.09
C ARG A 40 15.16 9.02 -0.58
N LYS A 41 15.21 10.10 0.20
CA LYS A 41 15.01 10.05 1.67
C LYS A 41 13.55 10.24 2.09
N ILE A 42 12.70 10.65 1.15
CA ILE A 42 11.29 10.99 1.38
C ILE A 42 10.45 10.20 0.37
N ALA A 43 9.39 9.55 0.86
CA ALA A 43 8.40 8.90 0.03
C ALA A 43 7.39 9.93 -0.52
N THR A 44 7.10 9.86 -1.81
CA THR A 44 6.15 10.74 -2.51
C THR A 44 4.83 10.03 -2.77
N GLU A 45 3.80 10.76 -3.20
CA GLU A 45 2.50 10.16 -3.55
C GLU A 45 2.63 9.04 -4.60
N LYS A 46 3.56 9.19 -5.55
CA LYS A 46 3.83 8.18 -6.57
C LYS A 46 4.31 6.85 -5.99
N ASP A 47 5.18 6.87 -4.98
CA ASP A 47 5.66 5.64 -4.34
C ASP A 47 4.53 4.86 -3.67
N PHE A 48 3.56 5.57 -3.10
CA PHE A 48 2.38 4.95 -2.52
C PHE A 48 1.47 4.34 -3.59
N LEU A 49 1.29 5.01 -4.73
CA LEU A 49 0.52 4.44 -5.85
C LEU A 49 1.16 3.15 -6.38
N ASP A 50 2.48 3.16 -6.59
CA ASP A 50 3.25 1.98 -7.03
C ASP A 50 3.18 0.85 -5.98
N ALA A 51 3.24 1.21 -4.69
CA ALA A 51 3.11 0.26 -3.58
C ALA A 51 1.70 -0.36 -3.48
N VAL A 52 0.65 0.42 -3.69
CA VAL A 52 -0.74 -0.09 -3.72
C VAL A 52 -0.91 -1.07 -4.88
N GLU A 53 -0.39 -0.74 -6.06
CA GLU A 53 -0.45 -1.64 -7.21
C GLU A 53 0.29 -2.96 -6.94
N LYS A 54 1.47 -2.89 -6.33
CA LYS A 54 2.24 -4.09 -5.96
C LYS A 54 1.54 -4.92 -4.89
N VAL A 55 1.14 -4.31 -3.77
CA VAL A 55 0.64 -5.06 -2.60
C VAL A 55 -0.80 -5.47 -2.78
N ILE A 56 -1.67 -4.55 -3.19
CA ILE A 56 -3.11 -4.83 -3.31
C ILE A 56 -3.36 -5.62 -4.59
N ARG A 57 -3.07 -5.08 -5.77
CA ARG A 57 -3.47 -5.76 -7.03
C ARG A 57 -2.75 -7.08 -7.25
N SER A 58 -1.44 -7.13 -6.98
CA SER A 58 -0.68 -8.37 -7.18
C SER A 58 -0.83 -9.34 -6.01
N GLY A 59 -1.03 -8.84 -4.78
CA GLY A 59 -1.27 -9.65 -3.58
C GLY A 59 -2.65 -10.27 -3.50
N GLN A 60 -3.66 -9.75 -4.23
CA GLN A 60 -5.02 -10.31 -4.27
C GLN A 60 -5.06 -11.80 -4.62
N LYS A 61 -4.12 -12.29 -5.44
CA LYS A 61 -4.00 -13.73 -5.77
C LYS A 61 -3.80 -14.64 -4.55
N PHE A 62 -3.22 -14.10 -3.48
CA PHE A 62 -2.90 -14.81 -2.25
C PHE A 62 -3.66 -14.23 -1.05
N SER A 63 -4.67 -13.40 -1.29
CA SER A 63 -5.42 -12.78 -0.20
C SER A 63 -6.18 -13.84 0.59
N SER A 64 -5.90 -13.90 1.88
CA SER A 64 -6.59 -14.78 2.82
C SER A 64 -7.99 -14.26 3.18
N THR A 65 -8.26 -12.97 2.93
CA THR A 65 -9.53 -12.32 3.25
C THR A 65 -10.72 -13.03 2.62
N SER A 66 -10.63 -13.46 1.35
CA SER A 66 -11.73 -14.15 0.65
C SER A 66 -12.05 -15.53 1.23
N LEU A 67 -11.05 -16.24 1.75
CA LEU A 67 -11.23 -17.55 2.39
C LEU A 67 -11.95 -17.40 3.74
N TYR A 68 -11.52 -16.44 4.56
CA TYR A 68 -12.07 -16.25 5.90
C TYR A 68 -13.37 -15.43 5.92
N ALA A 69 -13.65 -14.64 4.88
CA ALA A 69 -14.89 -13.86 4.78
C ALA A 69 -16.16 -14.73 4.72
N ASN A 70 -16.06 -15.99 4.26
CA ASN A 70 -17.19 -16.92 4.24
C ASN A 70 -17.53 -17.53 5.62
N TYR A 71 -16.68 -17.30 6.62
CA TYR A 71 -16.84 -17.81 7.98
C TYR A 71 -17.25 -16.72 8.99
N GLN A 72 -17.53 -15.50 8.51
CA GLN A 72 -18.07 -14.40 9.33
C GLN A 72 -19.57 -14.23 9.12
#